data_AF-A0A7S3S6A1-F1
#
_entry.id   AF-A0A7S3S6A1-F1
#
_cell.length_a   1.000
_cell.length_b   1.000
_cell.length_c   1.000
_cell.angle_alpha   90.00
_cell.angle_beta   90.00
_cell.angle_gamma   90.00
#
_symmetry.space_group_name_H-M   'P 1'
#
loop_
_entity.id
_entity.type
_entity.pdbx_description
1 polymer ?
#
loop_
_entity_poly.entity_id
_entity_poly.type
_entity_poly.pdbx_seq_one_letter_code
_entity_poly.pdbx_strand_id
1 'polypeptide(L)'
;VRPFLTTAQELSAAPDAFREGSRPAIGGGVLDGYQYRVQVSPLDCTGCELCVRICPADALKLQDLESAVAAEKSNWDYAVTLPERGDEIDKTSVKGSQFQKPYLEFSGACEGCGETPHVKLLTQLFGERLVIANATGCTSIWGASNPSFPYTVNSKGEGPAWANSLFE
;
A
#
# COMPACT_ATOMS: atom_id res chain seq x y z
N VAL A 1 5.13 -2.69 -0.18
CA VAL A 1 4.85 -3.26 -1.53
C VAL A 1 3.41 -2.97 -1.90
N ARG A 2 3.15 -2.31 -3.03
CA ARG A 2 1.80 -1.94 -3.48
C ARG A 2 1.71 -2.07 -5.00
N PRO A 3 0.55 -2.47 -5.55
CA PRO A 3 0.31 -2.40 -6.98
C PRO A 3 -0.03 -0.95 -7.40
N PHE A 4 0.44 -0.56 -8.57
CA PHE A 4 0.11 0.69 -9.23
C PHE A 4 -0.38 0.42 -10.65
N LEU A 5 -1.31 1.24 -11.10
CA LEU A 5 -1.74 1.32 -12.49
C LEU A 5 -1.27 2.64 -13.07
N THR A 6 -0.80 2.62 -14.32
CA THR A 6 -0.39 3.81 -15.06
C THR A 6 -0.98 3.79 -16.46
N THR A 7 -1.37 4.95 -16.95
CA THR A 7 -1.65 5.13 -18.38
C THR A 7 -0.35 5.10 -19.18
N ALA A 8 -0.43 4.94 -20.50
CA ALA A 8 0.74 5.04 -21.37
C ALA A 8 1.46 6.39 -21.26
N GLN A 9 0.70 7.48 -21.08
CA GLN A 9 1.24 8.83 -20.93
C GLN A 9 1.98 8.99 -19.59
N GLU A 10 1.38 8.55 -18.48
CA GLU A 10 2.04 8.57 -17.18
C GLU A 10 3.31 7.73 -17.21
N LEU A 11 3.22 6.50 -17.74
CA LEU A 11 4.38 5.62 -17.85
C LEU A 11 5.50 6.30 -18.65
N SER A 12 5.19 7.04 -19.72
CA SER A 12 6.22 7.75 -20.50
C SER A 12 7.01 8.80 -19.70
N ALA A 13 6.41 9.38 -18.67
CA ALA A 13 7.02 10.36 -17.76
C ALA A 13 7.69 9.72 -16.53
N ALA A 14 7.56 8.41 -16.35
CA ALA A 14 8.15 7.68 -15.23
C ALA A 14 9.66 7.46 -15.41
N PRO A 15 10.42 7.26 -14.30
CA PRO A 15 11.82 6.85 -14.37
C PRO A 15 12.03 5.58 -15.21
N ASP A 16 13.21 5.44 -15.85
CA ASP A 16 13.52 4.32 -16.74
C ASP A 16 13.28 2.96 -16.09
N ALA A 17 13.79 2.76 -14.86
CA ALA A 17 13.59 1.52 -14.12
C ALA A 17 12.11 1.26 -13.77
N PHE A 18 11.31 2.31 -13.54
CA PHE A 18 9.87 2.18 -13.34
C PHE A 18 9.20 1.69 -14.63
N ARG A 19 9.56 2.28 -15.78
CA ARG A 19 9.07 1.90 -17.11
C ARG A 19 9.42 0.46 -17.47
N GLU A 20 10.68 0.09 -17.33
CA GLU A 20 11.20 -1.23 -17.67
C GLU A 20 10.60 -2.35 -16.82
N GLY A 21 10.28 -2.07 -15.55
CA GLY A 21 9.62 -3.04 -14.67
C GLY A 21 8.09 -3.04 -14.73
N SER A 22 7.47 -2.20 -15.57
CA SER A 22 6.01 -2.19 -15.77
C SER A 22 5.59 -3.20 -16.85
N ARG A 23 4.38 -3.75 -16.75
CA ARG A 23 3.81 -4.72 -17.71
C ARG A 23 2.37 -4.34 -18.05
N PRO A 24 1.83 -4.73 -19.20
CA PRO A 24 0.40 -4.54 -19.48
C PRO A 24 -0.46 -5.13 -18.36
N ALA A 25 -1.45 -4.38 -17.88
CA ALA A 25 -2.37 -4.88 -16.88
C ALA A 25 -3.23 -6.01 -17.48
N ILE A 26 -3.36 -7.11 -16.75
CA ILE A 26 -4.16 -8.27 -17.16
C ILE A 26 -5.47 -8.23 -16.40
N GLY A 27 -6.61 -8.51 -17.03
CA GLY A 27 -7.88 -8.67 -16.32
C GLY A 27 -9.12 -8.22 -17.07
N GLY A 28 -8.97 -7.63 -18.27
CA GLY A 28 -10.09 -7.19 -19.09
C GLY A 28 -10.71 -5.88 -18.62
N GLY A 29 -11.53 -5.30 -19.50
CA GLY A 29 -12.42 -4.19 -19.17
C GLY A 29 -11.62 -2.93 -18.85
N VAL A 30 -11.85 -2.36 -17.66
CA VAL A 30 -11.18 -1.11 -17.26
C VAL A 30 -9.65 -1.25 -17.22
N LEU A 31 -9.13 -2.46 -16.99
CA LEU A 31 -7.68 -2.71 -16.91
C LEU A 31 -6.97 -2.71 -18.26
N ASP A 32 -7.67 -2.91 -19.38
CA ASP A 32 -7.02 -3.09 -20.70
C ASP A 32 -6.28 -1.83 -21.19
N GLY A 33 -6.62 -0.66 -20.66
CA GLY A 33 -5.96 0.61 -20.95
C GLY A 33 -4.74 0.93 -20.08
N TYR A 34 -4.41 0.07 -19.11
CA TYR A 34 -3.41 0.36 -18.08
C TYR A 34 -2.16 -0.51 -18.19
N GLN A 35 -1.06 0.05 -17.71
CA GLN A 35 0.17 -0.65 -17.35
C GLN A 35 0.14 -0.89 -15.84
N TYR A 36 0.70 -2.00 -15.40
CA TYR A 36 0.72 -2.50 -14.05
C TYR A 36 2.15 -2.61 -13.55
N ARG A 37 2.38 -2.17 -12.32
CA ARG A 37 3.65 -2.35 -11.62
C ARG A 37 3.43 -2.67 -10.16
N VAL A 38 4.19 -3.63 -9.64
CA VAL A 38 4.35 -3.81 -8.20
C VAL A 38 5.53 -2.96 -7.76
N GLN A 39 5.30 -1.99 -6.89
CA GLN A 39 6.34 -1.09 -6.39
C GLN A 39 6.56 -1.33 -4.88
N VAL A 40 7.84 -1.34 -4.47
CA VAL A 40 8.25 -1.39 -3.07
C VAL A 40 8.56 0.02 -2.57
N SER A 41 8.18 0.34 -1.33
CA SER A 41 8.80 1.44 -0.59
C SER A 41 10.01 0.84 0.13
N PRO A 42 11.24 1.12 -0.32
CA PRO A 42 12.42 0.48 0.29
C PRO A 42 12.67 0.97 1.71
N LEU A 43 12.33 2.22 2.02
CA LEU A 43 12.60 2.84 3.33
C LEU A 43 11.54 2.52 4.40
N ASP A 44 10.34 2.13 3.99
CA ASP A 44 9.29 1.71 4.93
C ASP A 44 9.16 0.18 5.05
N CYS A 45 9.95 -0.58 4.28
CA CYS A 45 9.96 -2.03 4.35
C CYS A 45 10.70 -2.50 5.60
N THR A 46 10.10 -3.40 6.36
CA THR A 46 10.73 -4.01 7.55
C THR A 46 11.48 -5.31 7.26
N GLY A 47 11.53 -5.76 6.00
CA GLY A 47 12.28 -6.96 5.62
C GLY A 47 11.65 -8.30 6.02
N CYS A 48 10.39 -8.33 6.46
CA CYS A 48 9.72 -9.54 6.98
C CYS A 48 9.47 -10.70 5.99
N GLU A 49 9.85 -10.57 4.72
CA GLU A 49 9.73 -11.58 3.65
C GLU A 49 8.34 -12.11 3.30
N LEU A 50 7.26 -11.69 3.99
CA LEU A 50 5.92 -12.25 3.77
C LEU A 50 5.46 -12.13 2.31
N CYS A 51 5.74 -11.00 1.66
CA CYS A 51 5.41 -10.78 0.25
C CYS A 51 6.19 -11.68 -0.70
N VAL A 52 7.45 -12.01 -0.38
CA VAL A 52 8.29 -12.93 -1.16
C VAL A 52 7.78 -14.35 -1.00
N ARG A 53 7.58 -14.80 0.25
CA ARG A 53 7.19 -16.18 0.57
C ARG A 53 5.81 -16.56 0.03
N ILE A 54 4.86 -15.62 0.03
CA ILE A 54 3.50 -15.88 -0.46
C ILE A 54 3.36 -15.69 -1.97
N CYS A 55 4.39 -15.15 -2.65
CA CYS A 55 4.30 -14.83 -4.07
C CYS A 55 4.07 -16.10 -4.88
N PRO A 56 2.91 -16.25 -5.57
CA PRO A 56 2.61 -17.47 -6.31
C PRO A 56 3.45 -17.64 -7.60
N ALA A 57 4.19 -16.59 -7.99
CA ALA A 57 4.94 -16.52 -9.24
C ALA A 57 6.46 -16.32 -9.05
N ASP A 58 6.96 -16.36 -7.81
CA ASP A 58 8.38 -16.10 -7.48
C ASP A 58 8.92 -14.78 -8.10
N ALA A 59 8.04 -13.76 -8.17
CA ALA A 59 8.32 -12.49 -8.83
C ALA A 59 9.00 -11.44 -7.92
N LEU A 60 9.11 -11.74 -6.62
CA LEU A 60 9.70 -10.85 -5.61
C LEU A 60 10.89 -11.56 -4.98
N LYS A 61 12.02 -10.85 -4.87
CA LYS A 61 13.23 -11.36 -4.23
C LYS A 61 13.70 -10.35 -3.19
N LEU A 62 14.14 -10.85 -2.03
CA LEU A 62 14.77 -10.00 -1.03
C LEU A 62 16.16 -9.59 -1.53
N GLN A 63 16.54 -8.34 -1.30
CA GLN A 63 17.84 -7.75 -1.61
C GLN A 63 18.33 -6.98 -0.39
N ASP A 64 19.62 -6.64 -0.35
CA ASP A 64 20.14 -5.73 0.65
C ASP A 64 19.50 -4.33 0.53
N LEU A 65 19.43 -3.62 1.66
CA LEU A 65 18.73 -2.34 1.74
C LEU A 65 19.38 -1.27 0.85
N GLU A 66 20.71 -1.19 0.80
CA GLU A 66 21.41 -0.15 0.02
C GLU A 66 21.11 -0.27 -1.47
N SER A 67 21.19 -1.50 -2.01
CA SER A 67 20.83 -1.79 -3.40
C SER A 67 19.36 -1.52 -3.68
N ALA A 68 18.46 -1.93 -2.76
CA ALA A 68 17.03 -1.69 -2.90
C ALA A 68 16.69 -0.20 -2.88
N VAL A 69 17.31 0.60 -2.00
CA VAL A 69 17.11 2.05 -1.93
C VAL A 69 17.64 2.72 -3.20
N ALA A 70 18.84 2.35 -3.66
CA ALA A 70 19.42 2.91 -4.88
C ALA A 70 18.54 2.65 -6.12
N ALA A 71 17.94 1.46 -6.21
CA ALA A 71 17.09 1.09 -7.33
C ALA A 71 15.66 1.64 -7.25
N GLU A 72 15.06 1.66 -6.05
CA GLU A 72 13.61 1.81 -5.92
C GLU A 72 13.14 3.10 -5.26
N LYS A 73 14.04 3.91 -4.68
CA LYS A 73 13.64 5.17 -4.04
C LYS A 73 12.94 6.13 -5.01
N SER A 74 13.58 6.43 -6.14
CA SER A 74 13.01 7.33 -7.16
C SER A 74 11.75 6.75 -7.81
N ASN A 75 11.69 5.43 -7.98
CA ASN A 75 10.52 4.73 -8.49
C ASN A 75 9.34 4.83 -7.51
N TRP A 76 9.59 4.67 -6.22
CA TRP A 76 8.59 4.85 -5.17
C TRP A 76 8.10 6.29 -5.10
N ASP A 77 9.02 7.26 -5.09
CA ASP A 77 8.71 8.69 -5.05
C ASP A 77 7.83 9.09 -6.25
N TYR A 78 8.07 8.53 -7.43
CA TYR A 78 7.19 8.70 -8.59
C TYR A 78 5.85 7.97 -8.41
N ALA A 79 5.85 6.71 -7.99
CA ALA A 79 4.64 5.88 -7.88
C ALA A 79 3.56 6.54 -7.01
N VAL A 80 3.96 7.14 -5.89
CA VAL A 80 3.02 7.77 -4.95
C VAL A 80 2.42 9.08 -5.47
N THR A 81 2.93 9.64 -6.57
CA THR A 81 2.33 10.79 -7.27
C THR A 81 1.21 10.39 -8.23
N LEU A 82 1.10 9.10 -8.57
CA LEU A 82 0.08 8.61 -9.48
C LEU A 82 -1.31 8.76 -8.85
N PRO A 83 -2.34 9.08 -9.66
CA PRO A 83 -3.69 9.24 -9.14
C PRO A 83 -4.25 7.92 -8.62
N GLU A 84 -5.08 8.03 -7.58
CA GLU A 84 -5.82 6.90 -7.01
C GLU A 84 -6.93 6.48 -7.99
N ARG A 85 -6.98 5.18 -8.32
CA ARG A 85 -7.91 4.59 -9.31
C ARG A 85 -8.83 3.53 -8.70
N GLY A 86 -8.95 3.54 -7.37
CA GLY A 86 -9.74 2.54 -6.65
C GLY A 86 -11.20 2.49 -7.12
N ASP A 87 -11.79 3.66 -7.40
CA ASP A 87 -13.20 3.81 -7.77
C ASP A 87 -13.57 3.14 -9.11
N GLU A 88 -12.59 2.93 -9.98
CA GLU A 88 -12.75 2.27 -11.27
C GLU A 88 -12.82 0.73 -11.16
N ILE A 89 -12.51 0.17 -9.98
CA ILE A 89 -12.26 -1.26 -9.80
C ILE A 89 -13.09 -1.78 -8.62
N ASP A 90 -13.80 -2.90 -8.84
CA ASP A 90 -14.55 -3.55 -7.76
C ASP A 90 -13.62 -3.97 -6.60
N LYS A 91 -13.78 -3.28 -5.47
CA LYS A 91 -13.01 -3.48 -4.24
C LYS A 91 -13.31 -4.78 -3.51
N THR A 92 -14.37 -5.51 -3.85
CA THR A 92 -14.75 -6.74 -3.14
C THR A 92 -13.92 -7.97 -3.52
N SER A 93 -13.05 -7.84 -4.53
CA SER A 93 -12.09 -8.86 -4.91
C SER A 93 -10.73 -8.69 -4.24
N VAL A 94 -9.94 -9.77 -4.13
CA VAL A 94 -8.56 -9.70 -3.60
C VAL A 94 -7.73 -8.72 -4.42
N LYS A 95 -7.81 -8.78 -5.76
CA LYS A 95 -7.06 -7.89 -6.65
C LYS A 95 -7.54 -6.44 -6.55
N GLY A 96 -8.86 -6.22 -6.63
CA GLY A 96 -9.44 -4.90 -6.62
C GLY A 96 -9.28 -4.16 -5.30
N SER A 97 -9.35 -4.88 -4.17
CA SER A 97 -9.06 -4.28 -2.85
C SER A 97 -7.64 -3.72 -2.77
N GLN A 98 -6.66 -4.31 -3.48
CA GLN A 98 -5.28 -3.82 -3.44
C GLN A 98 -5.04 -2.57 -4.31
N PHE A 99 -5.95 -2.25 -5.23
CA PHE A 99 -5.93 -0.97 -5.96
C PHE A 99 -6.62 0.17 -5.19
N GLN A 100 -7.31 -0.13 -4.09
CA GLN A 100 -7.85 0.90 -3.20
C GLN A 100 -6.73 1.51 -2.37
N LYS A 101 -6.86 2.80 -2.04
CA LYS A 101 -5.96 3.49 -1.14
C LYS A 101 -5.94 2.78 0.23
N PRO A 102 -4.77 2.37 0.75
CA PRO A 102 -4.65 1.98 2.14
C PRO A 102 -4.68 3.24 3.02
N TYR A 103 -5.57 3.27 4.03
CA TYR A 103 -5.59 4.35 5.02
C TYR A 103 -4.86 3.97 6.32
N LEU A 104 -4.13 2.85 6.31
CA LEU A 104 -3.20 2.46 7.36
C LEU A 104 -1.88 2.08 6.69
N GLU A 105 -0.83 2.86 6.93
CA GLU A 105 0.50 2.64 6.36
C GLU A 105 1.61 2.96 7.37
N PHE A 106 2.72 2.21 7.29
CA PHE A 106 3.98 2.51 7.99
C PHE A 106 3.89 2.64 9.52
N SER A 107 3.05 1.81 10.15
CA SER A 107 2.93 1.72 11.61
C SER A 107 4.21 1.21 12.30
N GLY A 108 4.39 1.55 13.58
CA GLY A 108 5.45 1.01 14.43
C GLY A 108 5.23 -0.43 14.92
N ALA A 109 4.42 -1.24 14.22
CA ALA A 109 4.23 -2.64 14.55
C ALA A 109 5.49 -3.46 14.26
N CYS A 110 5.60 -4.65 14.86
CA CYS A 110 6.71 -5.57 14.61
C CYS A 110 6.82 -5.97 13.13
N GLU A 111 8.02 -6.38 12.70
CA GLU A 111 8.20 -6.99 11.39
C GLU A 111 7.29 -8.21 11.23
N GLY A 112 6.55 -8.28 10.12
CA GLY A 112 5.62 -9.39 9.86
C GLY A 112 4.45 -9.50 10.85
N CYS A 113 4.08 -8.41 11.53
CA CYS A 113 2.94 -8.37 12.44
C CYS A 113 1.67 -8.97 11.79
N GLY A 114 1.02 -9.89 12.50
CA GLY A 114 -0.20 -10.55 12.04
C GLY A 114 -1.46 -9.68 12.07
N GLU A 115 -1.44 -8.51 12.72
CA GLU A 115 -2.62 -7.66 12.90
C GLU A 115 -2.81 -6.66 11.75
N THR A 116 -1.73 -5.98 11.35
CA THR A 116 -1.80 -4.83 10.43
C THR A 116 -2.30 -5.15 9.02
N PRO A 117 -2.07 -6.34 8.42
CA PRO A 117 -2.64 -6.66 7.12
C PRO A 117 -4.18 -6.68 7.13
N HIS A 118 -4.79 -7.11 8.24
CA HIS A 118 -6.25 -7.14 8.38
C HIS A 118 -6.82 -5.73 8.48
N VAL A 119 -6.22 -4.87 9.33
CA VAL A 119 -6.71 -3.49 9.50
C VAL A 119 -6.46 -2.68 8.23
N LYS A 120 -5.33 -2.86 7.53
CA LYS A 120 -5.09 -2.25 6.21
C LYS A 120 -6.19 -2.62 5.21
N LEU A 121 -6.57 -3.89 5.14
CA LEU A 121 -7.65 -4.32 4.24
C LEU A 121 -9.00 -3.72 4.65
N LEU A 122 -9.31 -3.68 5.95
CA LEU A 122 -10.52 -3.02 6.46
C LEU A 122 -10.59 -1.56 6.00
N THR A 123 -9.48 -0.82 6.12
CA THR A 123 -9.46 0.59 5.71
C THR A 123 -9.51 0.77 4.19
N GLN A 124 -8.96 -0.16 3.40
CA GLN A 124 -9.13 -0.13 1.94
C GLN A 124 -10.59 -0.30 1.50
N LEU A 125 -11.41 -1.01 2.29
CA LEU A 125 -12.82 -1.23 1.97
C LEU A 125 -13.73 -0.10 2.46
N PHE A 126 -13.42 0.50 3.61
CA PHE A 126 -14.34 1.41 4.31
C PHE A 126 -13.71 2.71 4.83
N GLY A 127 -12.43 2.96 4.57
CA GLY A 127 -11.61 3.98 5.24
C GLY A 127 -12.18 5.40 5.21
N GLU A 128 -12.80 5.81 4.10
CA GLU A 128 -13.42 7.14 3.92
C GLU A 128 -14.51 7.47 4.94
N ARG A 129 -15.13 6.44 5.52
CA ARG A 129 -16.28 6.56 6.42
C ARG A 129 -16.16 5.66 7.65
N LEU A 130 -14.95 5.23 7.97
CA LEU A 130 -14.67 4.33 9.09
C LEU A 130 -14.46 5.13 10.37
N VAL A 131 -15.15 4.74 11.44
CA VAL A 131 -14.86 5.21 12.80
C VAL A 131 -14.34 4.04 13.61
N ILE A 132 -13.18 4.21 14.24
CA ILE A 132 -12.48 3.17 15.00
C ILE A 132 -12.46 3.57 16.48
N ALA A 133 -13.20 2.82 17.30
CA ALA A 133 -13.03 2.80 18.74
C ALA A 133 -12.05 1.66 19.08
N ASN A 134 -10.81 2.01 19.39
CA ASN A 134 -9.73 1.06 19.55
C ASN A 134 -9.46 0.83 21.05
N ALA A 135 -9.63 -0.40 21.53
CA ALA A 135 -9.22 -0.77 22.88
C ALA A 135 -7.69 -0.65 23.05
N THR A 136 -7.22 -0.45 24.27
CA THR A 136 -5.78 -0.44 24.55
C THR A 136 -5.16 -1.81 24.31
N GLY A 137 -4.02 -1.85 23.60
CA GLY A 137 -3.31 -3.08 23.28
C GLY A 137 -2.31 -2.83 22.14
N CYS A 138 -1.78 -3.89 21.52
CA CYS A 138 -0.88 -3.73 20.37
C CYS A 138 -1.48 -2.79 19.31
N THR A 139 -2.78 -2.93 19.03
CA THR A 139 -3.51 -2.10 18.07
C THR A 139 -3.53 -0.60 18.41
N SER A 140 -3.53 -0.20 19.68
CA SER A 140 -3.40 1.20 20.07
C SER A 140 -1.94 1.67 20.08
N ILE A 141 -1.01 0.78 20.43
CA ILE A 141 0.42 1.08 20.43
C ILE A 141 0.94 1.33 19.01
N TRP A 142 0.79 0.39 18.09
CA TRP A 142 1.23 0.64 16.72
C TRP A 142 0.32 1.63 15.98
N GLY A 143 -0.92 1.83 16.45
CA GLY A 143 -1.93 2.69 15.83
C GLY A 143 -1.88 4.17 16.20
N ALA A 144 -1.33 4.55 17.36
CA ALA A 144 -1.31 5.94 17.83
C ALA A 144 -0.20 6.26 18.88
N SER A 145 0.99 5.68 18.76
CA SER A 145 2.12 6.06 19.64
C SER A 145 2.76 7.37 19.17
N ASN A 146 2.43 8.47 19.84
CA ASN A 146 2.97 9.79 19.52
C ASN A 146 4.51 9.79 19.42
N PRO A 147 5.11 10.39 18.37
CA PRO A 147 4.50 11.28 17.37
C PRO A 147 4.06 10.60 16.06
N SER A 148 4.09 9.27 15.96
CA SER A 148 3.83 8.55 14.70
C SER A 148 2.37 8.07 14.62
N PHE A 149 1.67 8.50 13.57
CA PHE A 149 0.28 8.15 13.31
C PHE A 149 0.18 7.48 11.92
N PRO A 150 -0.03 6.15 11.85
CA PRO A 150 -0.07 5.43 10.57
C PRO A 150 -1.41 5.53 9.84
N TYR A 151 -2.46 6.03 10.50
CA TYR A 151 -3.73 6.30 9.85
C TYR A 151 -3.62 7.59 9.03
N THR A 152 -4.03 7.53 7.76
CA THR A 152 -3.87 8.63 6.79
C THR A 152 -5.21 8.99 6.15
N VAL A 153 -5.20 10.00 5.28
CA VAL A 153 -6.37 10.51 4.56
C VAL A 153 -6.18 10.44 3.04
N ASN A 154 -7.29 10.39 2.30
CA ASN A 154 -7.29 10.52 0.84
C ASN A 154 -7.03 11.98 0.41
N SER A 155 -7.00 12.22 -0.89
CA SER A 155 -6.81 13.57 -1.47
C SER A 155 -7.92 14.56 -1.12
N LYS A 156 -9.08 14.10 -0.65
CA LYS A 156 -10.20 14.92 -0.17
C LYS A 156 -10.10 15.23 1.34
N GLY A 157 -9.09 14.68 2.03
CA GLY A 157 -8.93 14.82 3.48
C GLY A 157 -9.81 13.87 4.31
N GLU A 158 -10.43 12.87 3.68
CA GLU A 158 -11.27 11.88 4.34
C GLU A 158 -10.43 10.67 4.74
N GLY A 159 -10.73 10.06 5.88
CA GLY A 159 -10.04 8.88 6.38
C GLY A 159 -10.60 8.40 7.72
N PRO A 160 -10.04 7.32 8.29
CA PRO A 160 -10.55 6.75 9.53
C PRO A 160 -10.50 7.74 10.68
N ALA A 161 -11.66 8.01 11.31
CA ALA A 161 -11.69 8.70 12.60
C ALA A 161 -11.31 7.69 13.69
N TRP A 162 -10.17 7.88 14.35
CA TRP A 162 -9.61 6.92 15.30
C TRP A 162 -9.56 7.49 16.71
N ALA A 163 -9.97 6.70 17.70
CA ALA A 163 -9.82 7.04 19.10
C ALA A 163 -9.54 5.79 19.94
N ASN A 164 -8.66 5.93 20.93
CA ASN A 164 -8.49 4.99 22.03
C ASN A 164 -9.00 5.65 23.31
N SER A 165 -9.93 4.97 23.99
CA SER A 165 -10.42 5.41 25.28
C SER A 165 -9.63 4.72 26.39
N LEU A 166 -9.98 3.46 26.69
CA LEU A 166 -9.34 2.63 27.70
C LEU A 166 -9.16 1.21 27.17
N PHE A 167 -8.78 0.30 28.06
CA PHE A 167 -8.67 -1.11 27.74
C PHE A 167 -10.02 -1.83 27.87
N GLU A 168 -10.75 -1.52 28.94
CA GLU A 168 -12.09 -1.96 29.30
C GLU A 168 -13.21 -1.15 28.63
#